data_AF-A0A9E5TMA9-F1
#
_entry.id   AF-A0A9E5TMA9-F1
#
_cell.length_a   1.000
_cell.length_b   1.000
_cell.length_c   1.000
_cell.angle_alpha   90.00
_cell.angle_beta   90.00
_cell.angle_gamma   90.00
#
_symmetry.space_group_name_H-M   'P 1'
#
loop_
_entity.id
_entity.type
_entity.pdbx_description
1 polymer ?
#
loop_
_entity_poly.entity_id
_entity_poly.type
_entity_poly.pdbx_seq_one_letter_code
_entity_poly.pdbx_strand_id
1 'polypeptide(L)'
;MVEGIADFIAPVLRAKLERVSEERQRKRAEEELEAYAYALNERVKELNCLFEISRLVERPGISLEEILQGVVDLIPAAWQYPEITCARLTLKDQEFQTENFEESTWQQLADIAVQAERVGTLQVYYL
;
A
#
# COMPACT_ATOMS: atom_id res chain seq x y z
N MET A 1 -6.78 -0.27 61.91
CA MET A 1 -8.01 -0.64 61.16
C MET A 1 -7.86 -0.35 59.67
N VAL A 2 -7.41 0.84 59.27
CA VAL A 2 -7.18 1.20 57.85
C VAL A 2 -6.04 0.40 57.21
N GLU A 3 -4.93 0.15 57.92
CA GLU A 3 -3.81 -0.65 57.39
C GLU A 3 -4.20 -2.09 57.04
N GLY A 4 -4.99 -2.76 57.88
CA GLY A 4 -5.48 -4.11 57.59
C GLY A 4 -6.40 -4.19 56.37
N ILE A 5 -7.14 -3.11 56.06
CA ILE A 5 -7.94 -3.01 54.83
C ILE A 5 -7.03 -2.82 53.61
N ALA A 6 -5.98 -2.01 53.74
CA ALA A 6 -4.99 -1.80 52.68
C ALA A 6 -4.24 -3.11 52.35
N ASP A 7 -3.82 -3.87 53.36
CA ASP A 7 -3.16 -5.17 53.19
C ASP A 7 -4.06 -6.21 52.51
N PHE A 8 -5.38 -6.12 52.73
CA PHE A 8 -6.36 -7.00 52.10
C PHE A 8 -6.63 -6.62 50.63
N ILE A 9 -6.68 -5.31 50.32
CA ILE A 9 -7.02 -4.82 48.97
C ILE A 9 -5.80 -4.77 48.04
N ALA A 10 -4.59 -4.56 48.57
CA ALA A 10 -3.37 -4.41 47.77
C ALA A 10 -3.07 -5.61 46.83
N PRO A 11 -3.25 -6.88 47.23
CA PRO A 11 -3.09 -8.01 46.31
C PRO A 11 -4.12 -8.01 45.18
N VAL A 12 -5.38 -7.66 45.48
CA VAL A 12 -6.48 -7.59 44.51
C VAL A 12 -6.23 -6.49 43.48
N LEU A 13 -5.80 -5.31 43.93
CA LEU A 13 -5.45 -4.21 43.04
C LEU A 13 -4.23 -4.54 42.18
N ARG A 14 -3.19 -5.16 42.73
CA ARG A 14 -2.02 -5.60 41.95
C ARG A 14 -2.43 -6.58 40.85
N ALA A 15 -3.15 -7.64 41.19
CA ALA A 15 -3.61 -8.62 40.21
C ALA A 15 -4.53 -7.99 39.14
N LYS A 16 -5.37 -7.00 39.51
CA LYS A 16 -6.21 -6.29 38.55
C LYS A 16 -5.41 -5.38 37.63
N LEU A 17 -4.41 -4.67 38.15
CA LEU A 17 -3.53 -3.80 37.36
C LEU A 17 -2.64 -4.60 36.41
N GLU A 18 -2.07 -5.71 36.88
CA GLU A 18 -1.26 -6.63 36.07
C GLU A 18 -2.07 -7.16 34.89
N ARG A 19 -3.26 -7.73 35.14
CA ARG A 19 -4.16 -8.21 34.07
C ARG A 19 -4.51 -7.13 33.05
N VAL A 20 -4.82 -5.91 33.51
CA VAL A 20 -5.13 -4.79 32.60
C VAL A 20 -3.90 -4.38 31.80
N SER A 21 -2.70 -4.44 32.39
CA SER A 21 -1.46 -4.14 31.67
C SER A 21 -1.12 -5.21 30.63
N GLU A 22 -1.33 -6.49 30.94
CA GLU A 22 -1.14 -7.62 30.04
C GLU A 22 -2.12 -7.58 28.86
N GLU A 23 -3.41 -7.33 29.13
CA GLU A 23 -4.43 -7.15 28.08
C GLU A 23 -4.07 -5.98 27.15
N ARG A 24 -3.57 -4.87 27.70
CA ARG A 24 -3.12 -3.73 26.91
C ARG A 24 -1.86 -4.04 26.11
N GLN A 25 -0.89 -4.75 26.69
CA GLN A 25 0.33 -5.16 25.99
C GLN A 25 0.00 -6.12 24.84
N ARG A 26 -0.87 -7.10 25.08
CA ARG A 26 -1.33 -8.03 24.07
C ARG A 26 -2.04 -7.31 22.93
N LYS A 27 -2.97 -6.41 23.26
CA LYS A 27 -3.68 -5.61 22.26
C LYS A 27 -2.73 -4.77 21.42
N ARG A 28 -1.75 -4.10 22.03
CA ARG A 28 -0.72 -3.34 21.30
C ARG A 28 0.14 -4.23 20.41
N ALA A 29 0.56 -5.38 20.91
CA ALA A 29 1.34 -6.33 20.11
C ALA A 29 0.53 -6.87 18.92
N GLU A 30 -0.77 -7.10 19.09
CA GLU A 30 -1.70 -7.49 18.01
C GLU A 30 -1.83 -6.37 16.97
N GLU A 31 -2.04 -5.12 17.40
CA GLU A 31 -2.10 -3.94 16.52
C GLU A 31 -0.78 -3.70 15.76
N GLU A 32 0.37 -3.85 16.43
CA GLU A 32 1.70 -3.76 15.81
C GLU A 32 1.91 -4.87 14.79
N LEU A 33 1.55 -6.11 15.12
CA LEU A 33 1.67 -7.25 14.21
C LEU A 33 0.79 -7.06 12.95
N GLU A 34 -0.43 -6.56 13.12
CA GLU A 34 -1.32 -6.25 12.00
C GLU A 34 -0.74 -5.14 11.11
N ALA A 35 -0.21 -4.07 11.71
CA ALA A 35 0.45 -3.00 10.97
C ALA A 35 1.69 -3.51 10.19
N TYR A 36 2.49 -4.40 10.79
CA TYR A 36 3.62 -5.02 10.11
C TYR A 36 3.19 -5.94 8.96
N ALA A 37 2.17 -6.75 9.17
CA ALA A 37 1.62 -7.63 8.13
C ALA A 37 1.09 -6.82 6.95
N TYR A 38 0.38 -5.73 7.23
CA TYR A 38 -0.11 -4.79 6.23
C TYR A 38 1.04 -4.16 5.43
N ALA A 39 2.05 -3.59 6.10
CA ALA A 39 3.20 -2.97 5.43
C ALA A 39 3.99 -3.98 4.56
N LEU A 40 4.13 -5.22 5.03
CA LEU A 40 4.78 -6.28 4.26
C LEU A 40 3.98 -6.62 3.00
N ASN A 41 2.65 -6.70 3.11
CA ASN A 41 1.77 -6.97 1.98
C ASN A 41 1.86 -5.89 0.90
N GLU A 42 1.88 -4.60 1.28
CA GLU A 42 2.05 -3.51 0.32
C GLU A 42 3.41 -3.57 -0.38
N ARG A 43 4.47 -3.99 0.32
CA ARG A 43 5.77 -4.19 -0.32
C ARG A 43 5.78 -5.39 -1.29
N VAL A 44 5.06 -6.46 -0.96
CA VAL A 44 4.90 -7.62 -1.87
C VAL A 44 4.16 -7.21 -3.13
N LYS A 45 3.10 -6.40 -3.02
CA LYS A 45 2.37 -5.84 -4.17
C LYS A 45 3.29 -5.04 -5.09
N GLU A 46 4.09 -4.12 -4.52
CA GLU A 46 5.04 -3.31 -5.30
C GLU A 46 6.08 -4.19 -6.02
N LEU A 47 6.67 -5.17 -5.31
CA LEU A 47 7.66 -6.08 -5.89
C LEU A 47 7.07 -6.93 -7.01
N ASN A 48 5.86 -7.44 -6.83
CA ASN A 48 5.16 -8.21 -7.86
C ASN A 48 4.89 -7.35 -9.09
N CYS A 49 4.46 -6.10 -8.92
CA CYS A 49 4.26 -5.16 -10.03
C CYS A 49 5.56 -4.92 -10.80
N LEU A 50 6.67 -4.61 -10.11
CA LEU A 50 7.98 -4.44 -10.74
C LEU A 50 8.45 -5.69 -11.49
N PHE A 51 8.20 -6.87 -10.91
CA PHE A 51 8.55 -8.14 -11.53
C PHE A 51 7.73 -8.42 -12.80
N GLU A 52 6.42 -8.19 -12.77
CA GLU A 52 5.56 -8.36 -13.94
C GLU A 52 5.90 -7.35 -15.04
N ILE A 53 6.24 -6.10 -14.69
CA ILE A 53 6.76 -5.11 -15.64
C ILE A 53 8.07 -5.61 -16.29
N SER A 54 9.02 -6.13 -15.50
CA SER A 54 10.26 -6.70 -16.04
C SER A 54 9.98 -7.82 -17.04
N ARG A 55 9.07 -8.75 -16.67
CA ARG A 55 8.66 -9.85 -17.55
C ARG A 55 7.98 -9.37 -18.82
N LEU A 56 7.18 -8.30 -18.74
CA LEU A 56 6.50 -7.70 -19.88
C LEU A 56 7.51 -7.15 -20.90
N VAL A 57 8.51 -6.41 -20.42
CA VAL A 57 9.57 -5.81 -21.27
C VAL A 57 10.44 -6.86 -21.94
N GLU A 58 10.63 -8.03 -21.30
CA GLU A 58 11.43 -9.13 -21.85
C GLU A 58 10.70 -9.95 -22.95
N ARG A 59 9.41 -9.70 -23.21
CA ARG A 59 8.62 -10.49 -24.18
C ARG A 59 9.16 -10.28 -25.61
N PRO A 60 9.57 -11.33 -26.33
CA PRO A 60 10.06 -11.18 -27.68
C PRO A 60 8.99 -10.64 -28.63
N GLY A 61 9.33 -9.61 -29.39
CA GLY A 61 8.46 -9.04 -30.43
C GLY A 61 7.34 -8.14 -29.92
N ILE A 62 7.30 -7.82 -28.62
CA ILE A 62 6.36 -6.85 -28.08
C ILE A 62 6.72 -5.43 -28.55
N SER A 63 5.72 -4.65 -28.94
CA SER A 63 5.89 -3.25 -29.27
C SER A 63 6.03 -2.37 -28.02
N LEU A 64 6.55 -1.16 -28.20
CA LEU A 64 6.62 -0.19 -27.10
C LEU A 64 5.22 0.16 -26.59
N GLU A 65 4.26 0.36 -27.49
CA GLU A 65 2.87 0.67 -27.15
C GLU A 65 2.24 -0.43 -26.29
N GLU A 66 2.48 -1.71 -26.63
CA GLU A 66 2.00 -2.85 -25.85
C GLU A 66 2.68 -2.93 -24.47
N ILE A 67 3.98 -2.59 -24.37
CA ILE A 67 4.67 -2.48 -23.08
C ILE A 67 4.02 -1.38 -22.24
N LEU A 68 3.84 -0.18 -22.80
CA LEU A 68 3.32 0.98 -22.08
C LEU A 68 1.89 0.74 -21.60
N GLN A 69 1.02 0.17 -22.44
CA GLN A 69 -0.32 -0.22 -22.04
C GLN A 69 -0.28 -1.30 -20.95
N GLY A 70 0.53 -2.35 -21.12
CA GLY A 70 0.62 -3.41 -20.13
C GLY A 70 1.19 -2.93 -18.78
N VAL A 71 2.10 -1.95 -18.78
CA VAL A 71 2.56 -1.29 -17.55
C VAL A 71 1.39 -0.60 -16.84
N VAL A 72 0.57 0.16 -17.58
CA VAL A 72 -0.60 0.85 -17.01
C VAL A 72 -1.60 -0.15 -16.41
N ASP A 73 -1.86 -1.26 -17.09
CA ASP A 73 -2.79 -2.29 -16.64
C ASP A 73 -2.30 -3.05 -15.39
N LEU A 74 -1.00 -3.08 -15.13
CA LEU A 74 -0.41 -3.72 -13.95
C LEU A 74 -0.45 -2.84 -12.69
N ILE A 75 -0.57 -1.51 -12.83
CA ILE A 75 -0.54 -0.57 -11.72
C ILE A 75 -1.62 -0.80 -10.67
N PRO A 76 -2.91 -0.99 -11.02
CA PRO A 76 -3.98 -1.18 -10.04
C PRO A 76 -3.69 -2.27 -9.00
N ALA A 77 -3.12 -3.40 -9.42
CA ALA A 77 -2.79 -4.51 -8.52
C ALA A 77 -1.73 -4.16 -7.46
N ALA A 78 -0.94 -3.12 -7.70
CA ALA A 78 0.10 -2.66 -6.79
C ALA A 78 -0.43 -1.72 -5.69
N TRP A 79 -1.68 -1.25 -5.80
CA TRP A 79 -2.28 -0.27 -4.88
C TRP A 79 -3.06 -0.94 -3.73
N GLN A 80 -3.39 -0.13 -2.71
CA GLN A 80 -4.11 -0.61 -1.53
C GLN A 80 -5.48 -1.21 -1.87
N TYR A 81 -6.21 -0.58 -2.81
CA TYR A 81 -7.57 -0.97 -3.23
C TYR A 81 -7.63 -1.17 -4.76
N PRO A 82 -7.10 -2.29 -5.29
CA PRO A 82 -7.00 -2.52 -6.74
C PRO A 82 -8.32 -2.36 -7.51
N GLU A 83 -9.44 -2.72 -6.89
CA GLU A 83 -10.78 -2.79 -7.49
C GLU A 83 -11.34 -1.41 -7.87
N ILE A 84 -10.87 -0.37 -7.19
CA ILE A 84 -11.23 1.02 -7.45
C ILE A 84 -10.02 1.82 -7.94
N THR A 85 -8.89 1.18 -8.23
CA THR A 85 -7.71 1.86 -8.76
C THR A 85 -7.78 1.90 -10.28
N CYS A 86 -7.50 3.07 -10.86
CA CYS A 86 -7.28 3.23 -12.29
C CYS A 86 -6.01 4.06 -12.53
N ALA A 87 -5.40 3.92 -13.70
CA ALA A 87 -4.13 4.57 -14.00
C ALA A 87 -4.11 5.14 -15.42
N ARG A 88 -3.34 6.21 -15.59
CA ARG A 88 -3.05 6.86 -16.87
C ARG A 88 -1.58 7.19 -16.98
N LEU A 89 -1.00 6.85 -18.12
CA LEU A 89 0.34 7.20 -18.52
C LEU A 89 0.27 8.09 -19.76
N THR A 90 0.86 9.28 -19.65
CA THR A 90 1.03 10.19 -20.78
C THR A 90 2.51 10.29 -21.11
N LEU A 91 2.90 9.98 -22.35
CA LEU A 91 4.25 10.13 -22.86
C LEU A 91 4.20 10.91 -24.17
N LYS A 92 4.76 12.14 -24.16
CA LYS A 92 4.62 13.09 -25.28
C LYS A 92 3.15 13.25 -25.70
N ASP A 93 2.80 12.82 -26.91
CA ASP A 93 1.46 12.93 -27.50
C ASP A 93 0.66 11.61 -27.41
N GLN A 94 1.17 10.61 -26.70
CA GLN A 94 0.51 9.31 -26.52
C GLN A 94 -0.02 9.17 -25.08
N GLU A 95 -1.19 8.56 -24.97
CA GLU A 95 -1.88 8.31 -23.71
C GLU A 95 -2.27 6.84 -23.64
N PHE A 96 -2.03 6.22 -22.47
CA PHE A 96 -2.35 4.84 -22.16
C PHE A 96 -3.10 4.83 -20.83
N GLN A 97 -4.22 4.12 -20.75
CA GLN A 97 -5.09 4.17 -19.59
C GLN A 97 -5.71 2.80 -19.32
N THR A 98 -6.07 2.54 -18.05
CA THR A 98 -6.83 1.35 -17.70
C THR A 98 -8.25 1.45 -18.27
N GLU A 99 -8.92 0.31 -18.48
CA GLU A 99 -10.27 0.27 -19.08
C GLU A 99 -11.31 1.07 -18.27
N ASN A 100 -11.18 1.08 -16.95
CA ASN A 100 -12.05 1.79 -16.00
C ASN A 100 -11.59 3.21 -15.69
N PHE A 101 -10.76 3.84 -16.54
CA PHE A 101 -10.17 5.14 -16.21
C PHE A 101 -11.23 6.24 -16.05
N GLU A 102 -11.19 6.89 -14.88
CA GLU A 102 -11.96 8.09 -14.57
C GLU A 102 -11.16 8.95 -13.60
N GLU A 103 -11.11 10.26 -13.87
CA GLU A 103 -10.40 11.20 -13.00
C GLU A 103 -11.19 11.41 -11.71
N SER A 104 -10.49 11.41 -10.59
CA SER A 104 -11.07 11.69 -9.28
C SER A 104 -10.21 12.68 -8.49
N THR A 105 -10.75 13.16 -7.37
CA THR A 105 -10.01 13.98 -6.42
C THR A 105 -8.88 13.22 -5.72
N TRP A 106 -8.96 11.90 -5.68
CA TRP A 106 -8.00 11.04 -4.99
C TRP A 106 -6.98 10.55 -6.00
N GLN A 107 -5.89 11.30 -6.15
CA GLN A 107 -4.87 11.02 -7.15
C GLN A 107 -3.45 11.01 -6.60
N GLN A 108 -2.60 10.24 -7.26
CA GLN A 108 -1.15 10.35 -7.19
C GLN A 108 -0.63 10.67 -8.58
N LEU A 109 0.34 11.59 -8.65
CA LEU A 109 0.97 12.01 -9.89
C LEU A 109 2.49 11.94 -9.74
N ALA A 110 3.15 11.36 -10.73
CA ALA A 110 4.59 11.31 -10.82
C ALA A 110 5.06 11.72 -12.23
N ASP A 111 6.10 12.54 -12.29
CA ASP A 111 6.76 12.87 -13.56
C ASP A 111 7.65 11.71 -14.00
N ILE A 112 7.66 11.43 -15.30
CA ILE A 112 8.57 10.47 -15.92
C ILE A 112 9.67 11.26 -16.61
N ALA A 113 10.91 11.03 -16.20
CA ALA A 113 12.08 11.70 -16.75
C ALA A 113 13.09 10.70 -17.34
N VAL A 114 13.63 11.04 -18.51
CA VAL A 114 14.73 10.33 -19.17
C VAL A 114 15.88 11.31 -19.31
N GLN A 115 17.07 10.96 -18.83
CA GLN A 115 18.24 11.87 -18.84
C GLN A 115 17.96 13.24 -18.20
N ALA A 116 17.18 13.25 -17.11
CA ALA A 116 16.71 14.46 -16.40
C ALA A 116 15.74 15.37 -17.17
N GLU A 117 15.32 14.99 -18.38
CA GLU A 117 14.25 15.68 -19.10
C GLU A 117 12.91 14.99 -18.85
N ARG A 118 11.89 15.77 -18.48
CA ARG A 118 10.53 15.26 -18.33
C ARG A 118 9.98 14.88 -19.72
N VAL A 119 9.60 13.62 -19.86
CA VAL A 119 9.05 13.05 -21.10
C VAL A 119 7.59 12.66 -20.97
N GLY A 120 7.05 12.63 -19.74
CA GLY A 120 5.67 12.23 -19.49
C GLY A 120 5.26 12.31 -18.03
N THR A 121 4.11 11.73 -17.74
CA THR A 121 3.50 11.66 -16.41
C THR A 121 2.78 10.34 -16.23
N LEU A 122 2.89 9.78 -15.02
CA LEU A 122 2.03 8.70 -14.55
C LEU A 122 1.05 9.26 -13.51
N GLN A 123 -0.21 8.92 -13.67
CA GLN A 123 -1.29 9.28 -12.77
C GLN A 123 -2.03 8.03 -12.32
N VAL A 124 -2.38 7.97 -11.05
CA VAL A 124 -3.14 6.87 -10.47
C VAL A 124 -4.26 7.45 -9.63
N TYR A 125 -5.48 6.97 -9.81
CA TYR A 125 -6.68 7.47 -9.13
C TYR A 125 -7.37 6.35 -8.38
N TYR A 126 -8.09 6.75 -7.32
CA TYR A 126 -9.17 5.94 -6.75
C TYR A 126 -10.52 6.47 -7.22
N LEU A 127 -11.35 5.60 -7.78
CA LEU A 127 -12.71 5.90 -8.25
C LEU A 127 -13.68 6.15 -7.09
#